data_AF-A0A0A8KZG8-F1
#
_entry.id   AF-A0A0A8KZG8-F1
#
_cell.length_a   1.000
_cell.length_b   1.000
_cell.length_c   1.000
_cell.angle_alpha   90.00
_cell.angle_beta   90.00
_cell.angle_gamma   90.00
#
_symmetry.space_group_name_H-M   'P 1'
#
loop_
_entity.id
_entity.type
_entity.pdbx_description
1 polymer ?
#
loop_
_entity_poly.entity_id
_entity_poly.type
_entity_poly.pdbx_seq_one_letter_code
_entity_poly.pdbx_strand_id
1 'polypeptide(L)'
;MGAQPSKPAETKVYVPETPVNFESKLIAQIDNSTETDFTRSQKADRYLQEKVSAKLADLESEALKEFETKLRSSILPDDSKTESDKLSATLVNDKVDQLKNRLSKLQESHKSKSTENITKSKKTLTECLLKNKEKPLNCYDEVEQFKKSVLEIS
;
A
#
# COMPACT_ATOMS: atom_id res chain seq x y z
N MET A 1 -22.48 13.82 87.23
CA MET A 1 -21.04 13.88 86.89
C MET A 1 -20.87 14.94 85.82
N GLY A 2 -20.23 16.07 86.14
CA GLY A 2 -20.17 17.26 85.28
C GLY A 2 -19.02 17.21 84.29
N ALA A 3 -19.27 17.63 83.05
CA ALA A 3 -18.25 17.79 82.02
C ALA A 3 -17.72 19.23 82.06
N GLN A 4 -16.42 19.40 82.31
CA GLN A 4 -15.75 20.68 82.12
C GLN A 4 -15.48 20.93 80.62
N PRO A 5 -15.50 22.19 80.14
CA PRO A 5 -15.07 22.50 78.79
C PRO A 5 -13.54 22.47 78.69
N SER A 6 -13.02 21.78 77.69
CA SER A 6 -11.60 21.73 77.33
C SER A 6 -11.10 23.10 76.85
N LYS A 7 -9.87 23.46 77.24
CA LYS A 7 -9.16 24.71 76.90
C LYS A 7 -9.28 25.09 75.41
N PRO A 8 -9.34 26.39 75.05
CA PRO A 8 -9.21 26.82 73.66
C PRO A 8 -7.81 26.45 73.15
N ALA A 9 -7.75 25.79 72.00
CA ALA A 9 -6.50 25.47 71.34
C ALA A 9 -5.82 26.76 70.87
N GLU A 10 -4.67 27.09 71.43
CA GLU A 10 -3.85 28.23 70.99
C GLU A 10 -3.39 28.00 69.53
N THR A 11 -3.84 28.86 68.62
CA THR A 11 -3.38 28.87 67.24
C THR A 11 -1.93 29.38 67.19
N LYS A 12 -0.95 28.46 67.07
CA LYS A 12 0.45 28.83 66.85
C LYS A 12 0.61 29.41 65.44
N VAL A 13 0.71 30.73 65.35
CA VAL A 13 1.04 31.44 64.10
C VAL A 13 2.56 31.44 63.97
N TYR A 14 3.08 30.68 63.01
CA TYR A 14 4.50 30.70 62.66
C TYR A 14 4.75 31.82 61.65
N VAL A 15 5.50 32.85 62.05
CA VAL A 15 6.00 33.88 61.14
C VAL A 15 7.40 33.47 60.71
N PRO A 16 7.72 33.43 59.40
CA PRO A 16 9.06 33.11 58.94
C PRO A 16 10.06 34.18 59.40
N GLU A 17 11.22 33.76 59.91
CA GLU A 17 12.29 34.66 60.39
C GLU A 17 12.97 35.45 59.25
N THR A 18 12.74 35.08 57.99
CA THR A 18 13.29 35.76 56.82
C THR A 18 12.23 36.62 56.11
N PRO A 19 12.53 37.90 55.81
CA PRO A 19 11.61 38.72 55.05
C PRO A 19 11.50 38.19 53.62
N VAL A 20 10.28 37.81 53.23
CA VAL A 20 9.96 37.39 51.86
C VAL A 20 9.92 38.65 51.00
N ASN A 21 11.04 39.01 50.36
CA ASN A 21 11.11 40.14 49.44
C ASN A 21 10.61 39.70 48.06
N PHE A 22 9.44 40.19 47.66
CA PHE A 22 8.97 40.02 46.29
C PHE A 22 9.64 41.03 45.35
N GLU A 23 9.84 40.65 44.09
CA GLU A 23 10.30 41.58 43.06
C GLU A 23 9.25 42.69 42.85
N SER A 24 9.71 43.94 42.73
CA SER A 24 8.84 45.10 42.53
C SER A 24 7.93 44.97 41.29
N LYS A 25 8.41 44.25 40.26
CA LYS A 25 7.65 43.94 39.05
C LYS A 25 6.44 43.04 39.35
N LEU A 26 6.59 42.07 40.24
CA LEU A 26 5.51 41.16 40.61
C LEU A 26 4.46 41.88 41.45
N ILE A 27 4.88 42.75 42.39
CA ILE A 27 3.98 43.59 43.17
C ILE A 27 3.20 44.54 42.25
N ALA A 28 3.89 45.24 41.34
CA ALA A 28 3.25 46.11 40.36
C ALA A 28 2.27 45.36 39.44
N GLN A 29 2.56 44.09 39.13
CA GLN A 29 1.64 43.27 38.35
C GLN A 29 0.41 42.84 39.18
N ILE A 30 0.57 42.56 40.47
CA ILE A 30 -0.56 42.25 41.36
C ILE A 30 -1.42 43.50 41.57
N ASP A 31 -0.81 44.65 41.85
CA ASP A 31 -1.51 45.92 42.09
C ASP A 31 -2.24 46.44 40.85
N ASN A 32 -1.69 46.21 39.64
CA ASN A 32 -2.35 46.56 38.38
C ASN A 32 -3.27 45.44 37.84
N SER A 33 -3.23 44.24 38.43
CA SER A 33 -4.07 43.11 37.98
C SER A 33 -5.45 43.23 38.60
N THR A 34 -6.41 43.76 37.85
CA THR A 34 -7.84 43.70 38.19
C THR A 34 -8.47 42.33 37.88
N GLU A 35 -7.65 41.31 37.62
CA GLU A 35 -8.12 40.00 37.19
C GLU A 35 -8.60 39.17 38.38
N THR A 36 -9.89 38.82 38.34
CA THR A 36 -10.50 37.87 39.27
C THR A 36 -9.99 36.46 39.01
N ASP A 37 -10.12 35.57 40.00
CA ASP A 37 -9.73 34.16 39.88
C ASP A 37 -10.38 33.46 38.67
N PHE A 38 -11.60 33.86 38.31
CA PHE A 38 -12.30 33.39 37.12
C PHE A 38 -11.56 33.75 35.82
N THR A 39 -11.10 35.01 35.71
CA THR A 39 -10.36 35.50 34.55
C THR A 39 -9.03 34.75 34.40
N ARG A 40 -8.36 34.49 35.53
CA ARG A 40 -7.12 33.70 35.57
C ARG A 40 -7.34 32.26 35.10
N SER A 41 -8.42 31.61 35.54
CA SER A 41 -8.80 30.27 35.08
C SER A 41 -9.04 30.24 33.57
N GLN A 42 -9.87 31.17 33.07
CA GLN A 42 -10.19 31.22 31.64
C GLN A 42 -8.94 31.44 30.77
N LYS A 43 -8.00 32.28 31.22
CA LYS A 43 -6.73 32.48 30.51
C LYS A 43 -5.86 31.22 30.49
N ALA A 44 -5.80 30.49 31.59
CA ALA A 44 -5.08 29.23 31.65
C ALA A 44 -5.69 28.19 30.69
N ASP A 45 -7.02 28.10 30.65
CA ASP A 45 -7.74 27.20 29.75
C ASP A 45 -7.49 27.57 28.28
N ARG A 46 -7.57 28.85 27.94
CA ARG A 46 -7.30 29.33 26.58
C ARG A 46 -5.86 29.04 26.14
N TYR A 47 -4.89 29.27 27.02
CA TYR A 47 -3.49 28.95 26.75
C TYR A 47 -3.28 27.45 26.53
N LEU A 48 -3.97 26.61 27.30
CA LEU A 48 -3.91 25.16 27.10
C LEU A 48 -4.54 24.75 25.77
N GLN A 49 -5.71 25.32 25.42
CA GLN A 49 -6.36 25.08 24.13
C GLN A 49 -5.46 25.47 22.95
N GLU A 50 -4.78 26.61 23.03
CA GLU A 50 -3.86 27.07 22.00
C GLU A 50 -2.67 26.09 21.84
N LYS A 51 -2.09 25.63 22.95
CA LYS A 51 -1.02 24.61 22.90
C LYS A 51 -1.47 23.28 22.32
N VAL A 52 -2.64 22.80 22.74
CA VAL A 52 -3.19 21.54 22.25
C VAL A 52 -3.49 21.62 20.76
N SER A 53 -4.13 22.70 20.31
CA SER A 53 -4.43 22.91 18.89
C SER A 53 -3.17 23.03 18.03
N ALA A 54 -2.15 23.77 18.48
CA ALA A 54 -0.86 23.82 17.80
C ALA A 54 -0.22 22.44 17.68
N LYS A 55 -0.22 21.65 18.76
CA LYS A 55 0.35 20.29 18.74
C LYS A 55 -0.42 19.34 17.83
N LEU A 56 -1.74 19.48 17.77
CA LEU A 56 -2.58 18.70 16.85
C LEU A 56 -2.28 19.06 15.38
N ALA A 57 -2.15 20.35 15.06
CA ALA A 57 -1.79 20.77 13.70
C ALA A 57 -0.42 20.22 13.25
N ASP A 58 0.57 20.20 14.16
CA ASP A 58 1.88 19.59 13.89
C ASP A 58 1.74 18.10 13.59
N LEU A 59 1.01 17.35 14.43
CA LEU A 59 0.77 15.91 14.27
C LEU A 59 -0.01 15.59 12.99
N GLU A 60 -0.99 16.41 12.61
CA GLU A 60 -1.72 16.27 11.36
C GLU A 60 -0.76 16.41 10.16
N SER A 61 0.13 17.40 10.18
CA SER A 61 1.11 17.58 9.11
C SER A 61 2.11 16.42 9.00
N GLU A 62 2.51 15.84 10.14
CA GLU A 62 3.38 14.67 10.20
C GLU A 62 2.67 13.42 9.70
N ALA A 63 1.44 13.18 10.14
CA ALA A 63 0.61 12.07 9.69
C ALA A 63 0.35 12.11 8.18
N LEU A 64 0.11 13.29 7.61
CA LEU A 64 -0.04 13.47 6.16
C LEU A 64 1.24 13.11 5.40
N LYS A 65 2.42 13.54 5.89
CA LYS A 65 3.72 13.16 5.30
C LYS A 65 3.97 11.66 5.39
N GLU A 66 3.68 11.04 6.53
CA GLU A 66 3.77 9.59 6.68
C GLU A 66 2.82 8.86 5.72
N PHE A 67 1.60 9.36 5.57
CA PHE A 67 0.62 8.77 4.67
C PHE A 67 1.08 8.91 3.22
N GLU A 68 1.58 10.07 2.80
CA GLU A 68 2.17 10.25 1.47
C GLU A 68 3.35 9.33 1.22
N THR A 69 4.25 9.15 2.19
CA THR A 69 5.40 8.23 2.04
C THR A 69 4.94 6.77 1.94
N LYS A 70 3.98 6.35 2.77
CA LYS A 70 3.36 5.01 2.70
C LYS A 70 2.65 4.80 1.36
N LEU A 71 1.86 5.76 0.90
CA LEU A 71 1.21 5.72 -0.40
C LEU A 71 2.24 5.63 -1.53
N ARG A 72 3.27 6.50 -1.54
CA ARG A 72 4.35 6.43 -2.53
C ARG A 72 5.04 5.06 -2.53
N SER A 73 5.33 4.50 -1.35
CA SER A 73 5.94 3.17 -1.22
C SER A 73 5.03 2.00 -1.59
N SER A 74 3.71 2.19 -1.57
CA SER A 74 2.73 1.13 -1.90
C SER A 74 2.25 1.22 -3.35
N ILE A 75 2.20 2.42 -3.93
CA ILE A 75 1.76 2.69 -5.30
C ILE A 75 2.91 2.49 -6.29
N LEU A 76 4.13 2.91 -5.94
CA LEU A 76 5.32 2.49 -6.67
C LEU A 76 5.77 1.17 -6.05
N PRO A 77 5.78 0.04 -6.79
CA PRO A 77 6.61 -1.08 -6.34
C PRO A 77 8.02 -0.52 -6.14
N ASP A 78 8.59 -0.72 -4.94
CA ASP A 78 9.90 -0.21 -4.58
C ASP A 78 10.99 -0.93 -5.39
N ASP A 79 11.11 -0.56 -6.66
CA ASP A 79 12.21 -0.95 -7.53
C ASP A 79 13.51 -0.22 -7.16
N SER A 80 13.46 0.69 -6.18
CA SER A 80 14.56 1.62 -5.88
C SER A 80 15.56 1.12 -4.83
N LYS A 81 15.28 0.00 -4.13
CA LYS A 81 16.25 -0.61 -3.20
C LYS A 81 16.57 -2.08 -3.46
N THR A 82 15.96 -2.72 -4.48
CA THR A 82 16.33 -4.08 -4.90
C THR A 82 16.22 -4.38 -6.40
N GLU A 83 15.76 -3.45 -7.25
CA GLU A 83 15.41 -3.78 -8.64
C GLU A 83 15.85 -2.74 -9.70
N SER A 84 16.67 -1.74 -9.36
CA SER A 84 17.24 -0.83 -10.39
C SER A 84 18.17 -1.56 -11.36
N ASP A 85 18.66 -2.75 -10.98
CA ASP A 85 19.46 -3.63 -11.83
C ASP A 85 18.65 -4.77 -12.49
N LYS A 86 17.33 -4.88 -12.26
CA LYS A 86 16.53 -6.03 -12.74
C LYS A 86 15.50 -5.72 -13.82
N LEU A 87 15.19 -4.45 -14.07
CA LEU A 87 14.30 -4.01 -15.15
C LEU A 87 15.01 -3.08 -16.14
N SER A 88 16.27 -3.36 -16.43
CA SER A 88 16.94 -2.74 -17.57
C SER A 88 16.29 -3.20 -18.89
N ALA A 89 16.18 -2.30 -19.87
CA ALA A 89 15.68 -2.62 -21.20
C ALA A 89 16.45 -3.81 -21.83
N THR A 90 17.71 -4.01 -21.44
CA THR A 90 18.53 -5.15 -21.82
C THR A 90 18.01 -6.46 -21.22
N LEU A 91 17.68 -6.52 -19.93
CA LEU A 91 17.10 -7.72 -19.31
C LEU A 91 15.72 -8.09 -19.87
N VAL A 92 14.92 -7.08 -20.23
CA VAL A 92 13.63 -7.31 -20.89
C VAL A 92 13.86 -7.89 -22.29
N ASN A 93 14.79 -7.34 -23.06
CA ASN A 93 15.16 -7.88 -24.37
C ASN A 93 15.70 -9.32 -24.27
N ASP A 94 16.55 -9.61 -23.27
CA ASP A 94 17.07 -10.95 -23.03
C ASP A 94 15.95 -11.95 -22.71
N LYS A 95 14.99 -11.58 -21.85
CA LYS A 95 13.82 -12.42 -21.54
C LYS A 95 12.92 -12.62 -22.76
N VAL A 96 12.72 -11.58 -23.57
CA VAL A 96 11.97 -11.64 -24.83
C VAL A 96 12.64 -12.59 -25.82
N ASP A 97 13.97 -12.53 -25.95
CA ASP A 97 14.71 -13.40 -26.87
C ASP A 97 14.76 -14.84 -26.37
N GLN A 98 14.85 -15.07 -25.05
CA GLN A 98 14.67 -16.40 -24.47
C GLN A 98 13.28 -16.99 -24.73
N LEU A 99 12.22 -16.19 -24.63
CA LEU A 99 10.85 -16.63 -24.94
C LEU A 99 10.69 -16.94 -26.43
N LYS A 100 11.19 -16.08 -27.32
CA LYS A 100 11.20 -16.36 -28.77
C LYS A 100 11.90 -17.68 -29.09
N ASN A 101 13.05 -17.95 -28.46
CA ASN A 101 13.80 -19.20 -28.64
C ASN A 101 13.07 -20.44 -28.09
N ARG A 102 12.31 -20.30 -26.99
CA ARG A 102 11.47 -21.40 -26.50
C ARG A 102 10.29 -21.68 -27.44
N LEU A 103 9.66 -20.62 -27.95
CA LEU A 103 8.55 -20.73 -28.91
C LEU A 103 9.00 -21.30 -30.25
N SER A 104 10.17 -20.92 -30.77
CA SER A 104 10.69 -21.50 -32.02
C SER A 104 10.98 -23.00 -31.87
N LYS A 105 11.62 -23.42 -30.79
CA LYS A 105 11.86 -24.84 -30.47
C LYS A 105 10.56 -25.64 -30.34
N LEU A 106 9.57 -25.07 -29.65
CA LEU A 106 8.23 -25.67 -29.56
C LEU A 106 7.58 -25.78 -30.94
N GLN A 107 7.63 -24.71 -31.73
CA GLN A 107 7.05 -24.66 -33.08
C GLN A 107 7.72 -25.67 -34.02
N GLU A 108 9.04 -25.86 -33.97
CA GLU A 108 9.76 -26.87 -34.77
C GLU A 108 9.42 -28.29 -34.32
N SER A 109 9.30 -28.51 -33.00
CA SER A 109 8.89 -29.80 -32.45
C SER A 109 7.43 -30.15 -32.81
N HIS A 110 6.55 -29.16 -32.87
CA HIS A 110 5.16 -29.34 -33.30
C HIS A 110 5.03 -29.49 -34.82
N LYS A 111 5.78 -28.71 -35.61
CA LYS A 111 5.78 -28.82 -37.08
C LYS A 111 6.27 -30.19 -37.55
N SER A 112 7.34 -30.72 -36.96
CA SER A 112 7.97 -31.98 -37.42
C SER A 112 7.12 -33.23 -37.19
N LYS A 113 6.31 -33.30 -36.12
CA LYS A 113 5.52 -34.51 -35.83
C LYS A 113 4.07 -34.45 -36.32
N SER A 114 3.47 -33.26 -36.34
CA SER A 114 2.03 -33.12 -36.55
C SER A 114 1.65 -32.69 -37.97
N THR A 115 2.48 -31.87 -38.62
CA THR A 115 2.03 -31.18 -39.84
C THR A 115 2.19 -31.99 -41.11
N GLU A 116 3.19 -32.87 -41.22
CA GLU A 116 3.47 -33.53 -42.49
C GLU A 116 2.43 -34.62 -42.84
N ASN A 117 2.02 -35.42 -41.86
CA ASN A 117 1.01 -36.47 -42.06
C ASN A 117 -0.39 -35.87 -42.24
N ILE A 118 -0.77 -34.87 -41.44
CA ILE A 118 -2.05 -34.16 -41.61
C ILE A 118 -2.10 -33.45 -42.97
N THR A 119 -1.01 -32.80 -43.41
CA THR A 119 -1.03 -32.09 -44.69
C THR A 119 -1.09 -33.04 -45.89
N LYS A 120 -0.46 -34.23 -45.82
CA LYS A 120 -0.59 -35.27 -46.84
C LYS A 120 -2.02 -35.83 -46.88
N SER A 121 -2.59 -36.25 -45.75
CA SER A 121 -3.97 -36.76 -45.66
C SER A 121 -5.03 -35.70 -46.02
N LYS A 122 -4.76 -34.43 -45.73
CA LYS A 122 -5.62 -33.31 -46.17
C LYS A 122 -5.59 -33.12 -47.67
N LYS A 123 -4.41 -33.23 -48.31
CA LYS A 123 -4.27 -33.09 -49.77
C LYS A 123 -5.00 -34.20 -50.52
N THR A 124 -4.82 -35.45 -50.11
CA THR A 124 -5.51 -36.60 -50.72
C THR A 124 -7.02 -36.47 -50.61
N LEU A 125 -7.51 -36.07 -49.43
CA LEU A 125 -8.92 -35.76 -49.21
C LEU A 125 -9.46 -34.66 -50.13
N THR A 126 -8.73 -33.54 -50.22
CA THR A 126 -9.15 -32.46 -51.09
C THR A 126 -9.15 -32.88 -52.55
N GLU A 127 -8.21 -33.72 -52.99
CA GLU A 127 -8.18 -34.24 -54.36
C GLU A 127 -9.37 -35.17 -54.65
N CYS A 128 -9.73 -36.08 -53.75
CA CYS A 128 -10.90 -36.94 -53.95
C CYS A 128 -12.21 -36.16 -53.93
N LEU A 129 -12.37 -35.22 -52.99
CA LEU A 129 -13.56 -34.37 -52.92
C LEU A 129 -13.69 -33.46 -54.15
N LEU A 130 -12.57 -32.98 -54.70
CA LEU A 130 -12.56 -32.20 -55.93
C LEU A 130 -12.86 -33.05 -57.17
N LYS A 131 -12.48 -34.33 -57.19
CA LYS A 131 -12.83 -35.29 -58.25
C LYS A 131 -14.29 -35.75 -58.15
N ASN A 132 -14.83 -35.87 -56.93
CA ASN A 132 -16.17 -36.39 -56.64
C ASN A 132 -17.13 -35.32 -56.06
N LYS A 133 -17.20 -34.14 -56.70
CA LYS A 133 -17.96 -32.96 -56.20
C LYS A 133 -19.44 -33.24 -55.89
N GLU A 134 -20.07 -34.10 -56.68
CA GLU A 134 -21.48 -34.45 -56.55
C GLU A 134 -21.72 -35.69 -55.67
N LYS A 135 -20.65 -36.43 -55.31
CA LYS A 135 -20.72 -37.70 -54.57
C LYS A 135 -19.62 -37.77 -53.51
N PRO A 136 -19.67 -36.93 -52.47
CA PRO A 136 -18.63 -36.87 -51.45
C PRO A 136 -18.50 -38.16 -50.62
N LEU A 137 -19.54 -39.00 -50.57
CA LEU A 137 -19.50 -40.30 -49.86
C LEU A 137 -18.45 -41.27 -50.44
N ASN A 138 -18.02 -41.10 -51.70
CA ASN A 138 -16.99 -41.96 -52.30
C ASN A 138 -15.60 -41.75 -51.68
N CYS A 139 -15.40 -40.70 -50.89
CA CYS A 139 -14.12 -40.37 -50.27
C CYS A 139 -14.08 -40.71 -48.78
N TYR A 140 -14.99 -41.56 -48.30
CA TYR A 140 -15.16 -41.86 -46.88
C TYR A 140 -13.89 -42.45 -46.22
N ASP A 141 -13.19 -43.35 -46.92
CA ASP A 141 -11.97 -43.98 -46.41
C ASP A 141 -10.85 -42.95 -46.12
N GLU A 142 -10.70 -41.97 -46.99
CA GLU A 142 -9.72 -40.88 -46.82
C GLU A 142 -10.13 -39.94 -45.67
N VAL A 143 -11.43 -39.79 -45.42
CA VAL A 143 -11.96 -38.99 -44.31
C VAL A 143 -11.66 -39.68 -42.98
N GLU A 144 -11.78 -41.01 -42.92
CA GLU A 144 -11.39 -41.77 -41.75
C GLU A 144 -9.88 -41.71 -41.48
N GLN A 145 -9.06 -41.79 -42.52
CA GLN A 145 -7.60 -41.68 -42.39
C GLN A 145 -7.18 -40.30 -41.88
N PHE A 146 -7.81 -39.23 -42.38
CA PHE A 146 -7.57 -37.88 -41.87
C PHE A 146 -8.02 -37.76 -40.41
N LYS A 147 -9.21 -38.25 -40.06
CA LYS A 147 -9.72 -38.23 -38.68
C LYS A 147 -8.77 -38.95 -37.71
N LYS A 148 -8.25 -40.12 -38.10
CA LYS A 148 -7.23 -40.86 -37.32
C LYS A 148 -5.95 -40.03 -37.15
N SER A 149 -5.43 -39.45 -38.25
CA SER A 149 -4.23 -38.61 -38.18
C SER A 149 -4.39 -37.37 -37.30
N VAL A 150 -5.59 -36.77 -37.25
CA VAL A 150 -5.87 -35.61 -36.37
C VAL A 150 -5.99 -36.04 -34.90
N LEU A 151 -6.55 -37.21 -34.63
CA LEU A 151 -6.68 -37.75 -33.27
C LEU A 151 -5.34 -38.18 -32.66
N GLU A 152 -4.37 -38.63 -33.46
CA GLU A 152 -3.02 -38.96 -32.98
C GLU A 152 -2.21 -37.74 -32.50
N ILE A 153 -2.71 -36.53 -32.79
CA ILE A 153 -2.05 -35.25 -32.53
C ILE A 153 -2.77 -34.43 -31.44
N SER A 154 -4.05 -34.72 -31.19
CA SER A 154 -4.86 -34.11 -30.14
C SER A 154 -4.57 -34.73 -28.77
#